data_AF-A0AAE0Y5J9-F1
#
_entry.id   AF-A0AAE0Y5J9-F1
#
_cell.length_a   1.000
_cell.length_b   1.000
_cell.length_c   1.000
_cell.angle_alpha   90.00
_cell.angle_beta   90.00
_cell.angle_gamma   90.00
#
_symmetry.space_group_name_H-M   'P 1'
#
loop_
_entity.id
_entity.type
_entity.pdbx_description
1 polymer ?
#
loop_
_entity_poly.entity_id
_entity_poly.type
_entity_poly.pdbx_seq_one_letter_code
_entity_poly.pdbx_strand_id
1 'polypeptide(L)' 'MRLTPREQEGLLVFQAGALAQRRLARGVRLNQPEAVALISAQLQELARDGLKVSQLMEKGRTMLGKA' A
#
# COMPACT_ATOMS: atom_id res chain seq x y z
N MET A 1 22.54 -4.72 -4.80
CA MET A 1 21.74 -5.55 -3.86
C MET A 1 21.57 -6.94 -4.46
N ARG A 2 21.49 -7.98 -3.64
CA ARG A 2 21.12 -9.34 -4.09
C ARG A 2 19.69 -9.63 -3.64
N LEU A 3 18.73 -9.06 -4.36
CA LEU A 3 17.31 -9.17 -4.03
C LEU A 3 16.77 -10.52 -4.47
N THR A 4 16.08 -11.20 -3.57
CA THR A 4 15.25 -12.36 -3.89
C THR A 4 14.07 -11.94 -4.79
N PRO A 5 13.49 -12.86 -5.57
CA PRO A 5 12.31 -12.57 -6.38
C PRO A 5 11.17 -11.94 -5.56
N ARG A 6 10.95 -12.43 -4.34
CA ARG A 6 9.94 -11.90 -3.41
C ARG A 6 10.20 -10.45 -3.01
N GLU A 7 11.46 -10.08 -2.76
CA GLU A 7 11.80 -8.69 -2.44
C GLU A 7 11.61 -7.77 -3.64
N GLN A 8 11.91 -8.25 -4.86
CA GLN A 8 11.64 -7.51 -6.09
C GLN A 8 10.14 -7.29 -6.30
N GLU A 9 9.31 -8.31 -6.08
CA GLU A 9 7.85 -8.20 -6.12
C GLU A 9 7.33 -7.20 -5.08
N GLY A 10 7.89 -7.21 -3.86
CA GLY A 10 7.56 -6.23 -2.83
C GLY A 10 7.84 -4.80 -3.28
N LEU A 11 8.97 -4.56 -3.94
CA LEU A 11 9.31 -3.26 -4.51
C LEU A 11 8.35 -2.84 -5.64
N LEU A 12 7.89 -3.78 -6.47
CA LEU A 12 6.89 -3.50 -7.50
C LEU A 12 5.56 -3.06 -6.88
N VAL A 13 5.10 -3.73 -5.82
CA VAL A 13 3.88 -3.35 -5.08
C VAL A 13 4.04 -1.96 -4.48
N PHE A 14 5.18 -1.67 -3.86
CA PHE A 14 5.48 -0.35 -3.32
C PHE A 14 5.44 0.74 -4.40
N GLN A 15 6.05 0.50 -5.56
CA GLN A 15 6.05 1.45 -6.67
C GLN A 15 4.64 1.74 -7.20
N ALA A 16 3.80 0.70 -7.33
CA ALA A 16 2.40 0.85 -7.71
C ALA A 16 1.60 1.63 -6.66
N GLY A 17 1.82 1.37 -5.37
CA GLY A 17 1.20 2.10 -4.26
C GLY A 17 1.58 3.59 -4.24
N ALA A 18 2.86 3.90 -4.44
CA ALA A 18 3.34 5.28 -4.53
C ALA A 18 2.72 6.03 -5.73
N LEU A 19 2.55 5.36 -6.88
CA LEU A 19 1.85 5.91 -8.03
C LEU A 19 0.37 6.19 -7.73
N ALA A 20 -0.32 5.24 -7.08
CA ALA A 20 -1.70 5.40 -6.64
C ALA A 20 -1.85 6.56 -5.65
N GLN A 21 -0.94 6.70 -4.69
CA GLN A 21 -0.94 7.81 -3.73
C GLN A 21 -0.86 9.18 -4.43
N ARG A 22 0.02 9.31 -5.43
CA ARG A 22 0.14 10.53 -6.23
C ARG A 22 -1.12 10.82 -7.04
N ARG A 23 -1.83 9.80 -7.54
CA ARG A 23 -3.10 9.97 -8.25
C ARG A 23 -4.21 10.42 -7.29
N LEU A 24 -4.32 9.78 -6.13
CA LEU A 24 -5.27 10.14 -5.09
C LEU A 24 -5.06 11.57 -4.59
N ALA A 25 -3.82 11.99 -4.39
CA ALA A 25 -3.48 13.36 -3.98
C ALA A 25 -3.90 14.43 -5.00
N ARG A 26 -4.04 14.07 -6.29
CA ARG A 26 -4.60 14.95 -7.33
C ARG A 26 -6.13 14.94 -7.38
N GLY A 27 -6.79 14.22 -6.48
CA GLY A 27 -8.26 14.06 -6.48
C GLY A 27 -8.79 13.05 -7.49
N VAL A 28 -7.92 12.23 -8.09
CA VAL A 28 -8.36 11.18 -9.02
C VAL A 28 -8.90 9.99 -8.23
N ARG A 29 -10.11 9.55 -8.58
CA ARG A 29 -10.68 8.31 -8.03
C ARG A 29 -9.84 7.11 -8.46
N LEU A 30 -9.37 6.35 -7.48
CA LEU A 30 -8.55 5.17 -7.75
C LEU A 30 -9.38 4.04 -8.35
N ASN A 31 -8.77 3.31 -9.28
CA ASN A 31 -9.30 2.02 -9.75
C ASN A 31 -8.95 0.89 -8.76
N GLN A 32 -9.45 -0.32 -9.03
CA GLN A 32 -9.23 -1.48 -8.16
C GLN A 32 -7.74 -1.80 -7.90
N PRO A 33 -6.86 -1.95 -8.92
CA PRO A 33 -5.46 -2.27 -8.67
C PRO A 33 -4.71 -1.14 -7.94
N GLU A 34 -5.06 0.13 -8.20
CA GLU A 34 -4.49 1.27 -7.48
C GLU A 34 -4.88 1.27 -6.00
N ALA A 35 -6.15 0.99 -5.70
CA ALA A 35 -6.63 0.90 -4.32
C ALA A 35 -5.92 -0.23 -3.55
N VAL A 36 -5.80 -1.41 -4.17
CA VAL A 36 -5.09 -2.55 -3.57
C VAL A 36 -3.62 -2.20 -3.34
N ALA A 37 -2.93 -1.68 -4.37
CA ALA A 37 -1.51 -1.34 -4.28
C ALA A 37 -1.24 -0.27 -3.20
N LEU A 38 -2.10 0.76 -3.10
CA LEU A 38 -1.98 1.78 -2.06
C LEU A 38 -2.08 1.17 -0.66
N ILE A 39 -3.13 0.38 -0.41
CA ILE A 39 -3.35 -0.24 0.92
C ILE A 39 -2.18 -1.17 1.25
N SER A 40 -1.75 -2.02 0.31
CA SER A 40 -0.64 -2.95 0.52
C SER A 40 0.66 -2.23 0.84
N ALA A 41 1.02 -1.20 0.08
CA ALA A 41 2.25 -0.44 0.32
C ALA A 41 2.24 0.24 1.70
N GLN A 42 1.13 0.87 2.08
CA GLN A 42 1.03 1.52 3.39
C GLN A 42 1.05 0.52 4.55
N LEU A 43 0.43 -0.66 4.41
CA LEU A 43 0.48 -1.70 5.43
C LEU A 43 1.89 -2.30 5.56
N GLN A 44 2.66 -2.40 4.48
CA GLN A 44 4.05 -2.85 4.52
C GLN A 44 4.94 -1.86 5.30
N GLU A 45 4.76 -0.56 5.10
CA GLU A 45 5.48 0.46 5.87
C GLU A 45 5.09 0.45 7.36
N LEU A 46 3.80 0.33 7.68
CA LEU A 46 3.36 0.20 9.07
C LEU A 46 3.85 -1.09 9.73
N ALA A 47 3.95 -2.18 8.97
CA ALA A 47 4.58 -3.41 9.46
C ALA A 47 6.08 -3.17 9.72
N ARG A 48 6.76 -2.38 8.88
CA ARG A 48 8.16 -1.99 9.06
C ARG A 48 8.38 -1.12 10.29
N ASP A 49 7.40 -0.29 10.65
CA ASP A 49 7.33 0.52 11.88
C ASP A 49 7.05 -0.33 13.14
N GLY A 50 6.78 -1.63 12.98
CA GLY A 50 6.62 -2.56 14.10
C GLY A 50 5.19 -2.72 14.61
N LEU A 51 4.18 -2.29 13.85
CA LEU A 51 2.78 -2.50 14.24
C LEU A 51 2.40 -3.98 14.23
N LYS A 52 1.55 -4.37 15.18
CA LYS A 52 1.01 -5.74 15.25
C LYS A 52 -0.02 -5.99 14.16
N VAL A 53 -0.16 -7.24 13.76
CA VAL A 53 -1.11 -7.69 12.73
C VAL A 53 -2.54 -7.20 13.00
N SER A 54 -3.02 -7.26 14.25
CA SER A 54 -4.35 -6.76 14.62
C SER A 54 -4.52 -5.26 14.31
N GLN A 55 -3.51 -4.45 14.60
CA GLN A 55 -3.52 -3.01 14.32
C GLN A 55 -3.49 -2.73 12.82
N LEU A 56 -2.73 -3.54 12.05
CA LEU A 56 -2.69 -3.46 10.59
C LEU A 56 -4.06 -3.79 9.97
N MET A 57 -4.74 -4.82 10.47
CA MET A 57 -6.09 -5.19 10.00
C MET A 57 -7.15 -4.11 10.29
N GLU A 58 -7.03 -3.42 11.42
CA GLU A 58 -7.90 -2.28 11.73
C GLU A 58 -7.59 -1.08 10.83
N LYS A 59 -6.32 -0.70 10.70
CA LYS A 59 -5.90 0.45 9.87
C LYS A 59 -6.21 0.24 8.39
N GLY A 60 -5.96 -0.96 7.85
CA GLY A 60 -6.20 -1.25 6.43
C GLY A 60 -7.66 -1.05 6.01
N ARG A 61 -8.62 -1.28 6.93
CA ARG A 61 -10.06 -1.08 6.67
C ARG A 61 -10.48 0.39 6.59
N THR A 62 -9.68 1.31 7.12
CA THR A 62 -10.02 2.74 7.21
C THR A 62 -9.17 3.64 6.31
N MET A 63 -8.23 3.07 5.55
CA MET A 63 -7.32 3.84 4.69
C MET A 63 -8.00 4.52 3.49
N LEU A 64 -9.07 3.94 2.96
CA LEU A 64 -9.84 4.52 1.88
C LEU A 64 -11.24 4.86 2.37
N GLY A 65 -11.71 6.07 2.06
CA GLY A 65 -13.08 6.48 2.33
C GLY A 65 -14.08 5.70 1.49
N LYS A 66 -15.35 5.70 1.91
CA LYS A 66 -16.45 5.23 1.05
C LYS A 66 -16.56 6.16 -0.16
N ALA A 67 -16.78 5.57 -1.33
CA ALA A 67 -17.09 6.29 -2.56
C ALA A 67 -18.49 6.90 -2.51
#